data_AF-A0A349V2R9-F1
#
_entry.id   AF-A0A349V2R9-F1
#
_cell.length_a   1.000
_cell.length_b   1.000
_cell.length_c   1.000
_cell.angle_alpha   90.00
_cell.angle_beta   90.00
_cell.angle_gamma   90.00
#
_symmetry.space_group_name_H-M   'P 1'
#
loop_
_entity.id
_entity.type
_entity.pdbx_description
1 polymer ?
#
loop_
_entity_poly.entity_id
_entity_poly.type
_entity_poly.pdbx_seq_one_letter_code
_entity_poly.pdbx_strand_id
1 'polypeptide(L)' 'EDPLFILYTSGSTGKPKGVLHTTGGYQLYTAITHRYVFDYQDGDIYWCSADVGWITGHS' A
#
# COMPACT_ATOMS: atom_id res chain seq x y z
N GLU A 1 13.80 12.04 -0.91
CA GLU A 1 12.55 11.54 -1.52
C GLU A 1 11.38 12.22 -0.85
N ASP A 2 10.36 12.60 -1.62
CA ASP A 2 9.20 13.31 -1.09
C ASP A 2 8.19 12.34 -0.46
N PRO A 3 7.55 12.74 0.66
CA PRO A 3 6.56 11.92 1.35
C PRO A 3 5.30 11.76 0.50
N LEU A 4 4.72 10.56 0.50
CA LEU A 4 3.47 10.25 -0.19
C LEU A 4 2.27 10.26 0.77
N PHE A 5 2.34 9.48 1.85
CA PHE A 5 1.31 9.45 2.90
C PHE A 5 1.88 8.96 4.24
N ILE A 6 1.09 9.15 5.31
CA ILE A 6 1.29 8.53 6.63
C ILE A 6 0.12 7.61 6.90
N LEU A 7 0.40 6.34 7.19
CA LEU A 7 -0.60 5.36 7.62
C LEU A 7 -0.37 4.98 9.09
N TYR A 8 -1.40 5.12 9.91
CA TYR A 8 -1.33 4.76 11.32
C TYR A 8 -1.56 3.27 11.51
N THR A 9 -0.67 2.63 12.27
CA THR A 9 -0.77 1.21 12.62
C THR A 9 -0.66 1.00 14.13
N SER A 10 -1.21 -0.11 14.64
CA SER A 10 -1.10 -0.50 16.04
C SER A 10 0.36 -0.74 16.41
N GLY A 11 0.86 -0.05 17.44
CA GLY A 11 2.18 -0.29 18.03
C GLY A 11 2.12 -1.12 19.30
N SER A 12 3.26 -1.68 19.74
CA SER A 12 3.37 -2.45 20.98
C SER A 12 3.23 -1.62 22.27
N THR A 13 3.27 -0.30 22.19
CA THR A 13 3.30 0.63 23.34
C THR A 13 2.01 1.44 23.51
N GLY A 14 0.90 0.98 22.94
CA GLY A 14 -0.45 1.52 23.17
C GLY A 14 -0.83 2.78 22.35
N LYS A 15 0.15 3.55 21.84
CA LYS A 15 -0.12 4.64 20.89
C LYS A 15 0.11 4.15 19.45
N PRO A 16 -0.82 4.43 18.51
CA PRO A 16 -0.61 4.15 17.09
C PRO A 16 0.65 4.86 16.56
N LYS A 17 1.38 4.17 15.68
CA LYS A 17 2.59 4.70 15.02
C LYS A 17 2.22 5.14 13.60
N GLY A 18 2.61 6.36 13.21
CA GLY A 18 2.47 6.84 11.83
C GLY A 18 3.64 6.34 10.99
N VAL A 19 3.38 5.39 10.10
CA VAL A 19 4.37 4.90 9.12
C VAL A 19 4.33 5.80 7.91
N LEU A 20 5.48 6.37 7.54
CA LEU A 20 5.61 7.25 6.39
C LEU A 20 6.12 6.46 5.18
N HIS A 21 5.40 6.56 4.07
CA HIS A 21 5.82 6.03 2.78
C HIS A 21 6.29 7.18 1.87
N THR A 22 7.41 6.98 1.18
CA THR A 22 7.93 7.92 0.17
C THR A 22 7.40 7.60 -1.22
N THR A 23 7.37 8.60 -2.10
CA THR A 23 6.67 8.53 -3.39
C THR A 23 7.21 7.44 -4.33
N GLY A 24 8.50 7.50 -4.67
CA GLY A 24 9.07 6.65 -5.71
C GLY A 24 9.08 5.16 -5.33
N GLY A 25 9.68 4.82 -4.19
CA GLY A 25 9.80 3.44 -3.74
C GLY A 25 8.45 2.75 -3.53
N TYR A 26 7.47 3.45 -2.95
CA TYR A 26 6.14 2.88 -2.72
C TYR A 26 5.42 2.56 -4.02
N GLN A 27 5.27 3.56 -4.92
CA GLN A 27 4.54 3.39 -6.18
C GLN A 27 5.19 2.33 -7.08
N LEU A 28 6.52 2.29 -7.14
CA LEU A 28 7.22 1.28 -7.94
C LEU A 28 6.99 -0.12 -7.38
N TYR A 29 7.11 -0.29 -6.06
CA TYR A 29 6.93 -1.60 -5.44
C TYR A 29 5.49 -2.11 -5.60
N THR A 30 4.47 -1.26 -5.36
CA THR A 30 3.07 -1.66 -5.54
C THR A 30 2.76 -2.02 -6.99
N ALA A 31 3.25 -1.25 -7.97
CA ALA A 31 3.04 -1.56 -9.39
C ALA A 31 3.71 -2.89 -9.80
N ILE A 32 4.93 -3.15 -9.31
CA ILE A 32 5.65 -4.40 -9.59
C ILE A 32 4.94 -5.60 -8.97
N THR A 33 4.57 -5.52 -7.68
CA THR A 33 3.89 -6.64 -7.03
C THR A 33 2.50 -6.85 -7.60
N HIS A 34 1.78 -5.78 -7.96
CA HIS A 34 0.49 -5.91 -8.63
C HIS A 34 0.60 -6.71 -9.93
N ARG A 35 1.61 -6.40 -10.75
CA ARG A 35 1.87 -7.11 -12.00
C ARG A 35 2.29 -8.57 -11.78
N TYR A 36 3.25 -8.84 -10.89
CA TYR A 36 3.88 -10.17 -10.82
C TYR A 36 3.27 -11.12 -9.78
N VAL A 37 2.68 -10.61 -8.70
CA VAL A 37 2.08 -11.45 -7.64
C VAL A 37 0.64 -11.81 -7.99
N PHE A 38 -0.13 -10.85 -8.53
CA PHE A 38 -1.50 -11.10 -8.99
C PHE A 38 -1.58 -11.46 -10.47
N ASP A 39 -0.44 -11.52 -11.17
CA ASP A 39 -0.33 -11.78 -12.62
C ASP A 39 -1.27 -10.90 -13.46
N TYR A 40 -1.49 -9.65 -13.03
CA TYR A 40 -2.46 -8.75 -13.64
C TYR A 40 -2.10 -8.44 -15.09
N GLN A 41 -3.07 -8.64 -15.99
CA GLN A 41 -2.98 -8.29 -17.40
C GLN A 41 -3.94 -7.15 -17.76
N ASP A 42 -3.64 -6.47 -18.87
CA ASP A 42 -4.48 -5.39 -19.37
C ASP A 42 -5.90 -5.89 -19.67
N GLY A 43 -6.89 -5.29 -18.99
CA GLY A 43 -8.30 -5.66 -19.12
C GLY A 43 -8.84 -6.54 -18.00
N ASP A 44 -7.97 -7.04 -17.11
CA ASP A 44 -8.42 -7.79 -15.94
C ASP A 44 -9.18 -6.89 -14.95
N ILE A 45 -10.14 -7.48 -14.25
CA ILE A 45 -10.83 -6.82 -13.14
C ILE A 45 -10.14 -7.27 -11.85
N TYR A 46 -9.32 -6.38 -11.27
CA TYR A 46 -8.78 -6.60 -9.94
C TYR A 46 -9.82 -6.27 -8.87
N TRP A 47 -10.01 -7.18 -7.92
CA TRP A 47 -10.93 -6.99 -6.80
C TRP A 47 -10.20 -7.15 -5.47
N CYS A 48 -10.15 -6.07 -4.69
CA CYS A 48 -9.69 -6.06 -3.32
C CYS A 48 -10.85 -5.60 -2.42
N SER A 49 -11.27 -6.44 -1.47
CA SER A 49 -12.32 -6.11 -0.50
C SER A 49 -11.78 -5.42 0.76
N ALA A 50 -10.49 -5.10 0.81
CA ALA A 50 -9.89 -4.39 1.93
C ALA A 50 -10.39 -2.95 1.97
N ASP A 51 -10.59 -2.43 3.19
CA ASP A 51 -10.90 -1.01 3.38
C ASP A 51 -9.65 -0.14 3.13
N VAL A 52 -9.87 1.06 2.59
CA VAL A 52 -8.79 2.00 2.26
C VAL A 52 -8.03 2.51 3.50
N GLY A 53 -8.54 2.30 4.71
CA GLY A 53 -7.84 2.56 5.97
C GLY A 53 -6.75 1.53 6.31
N TRP A 54 -6.63 0.44 5.54
CA TRP A 54 -5.57 -0.57 5.71
C TRP A 54 -4.51 -0.48 4.61
N ILE A 55 -3.29 -0.97 4.89
CA ILE A 55 -2.19 -0.92 3.92
C ILE A 55 -2.52 -1.68 2.63
N THR A 56 -3.30 -2.75 2.71
CA THR A 56 -3.78 -3.52 1.55
C THR A 56 -4.74 -2.74 0.66
N GLY A 57 -5.46 -1.75 1.19
CA GLY A 57 -6.31 -0.87 0.38
C GLY A 57 -5.55 0.30 -0.26
N HIS A 58 -4.33 0.59 0.20
CA HIS A 58 -3.46 1.62 -0.38
C HIS A 58 -2.64 1.11 -1.58
N SER A 59 -2.46 -0.21 -1.69
CA SER A 59 -1.64 -0.90 -2.70
C SER A 59 -2.46 -1.79 -3.60
#